data_AF-A0A2X2X1V1-F1
#
_entry.id   AF-A0A2X2X1V1-F1
#
_cell.length_a   1.000
_cell.length_b   1.000
_cell.length_c   1.000
_cell.angle_alpha   90.00
_cell.angle_beta   90.00
_cell.angle_gamma   90.00
#
_symmetry.space_group_name_H-M   'P 1'
#
loop_
_entity.id
_entity.type
_entity.pdbx_description
1 polymer ?
#
loop_
_entity_poly.entity_id
_entity_poly.type
_entity_poly.pdbx_seq_one_letter_code
_entity_poly.pdbx_strand_id
1 'polypeptide(L)'
;MRKKLLIYSFLLFTIISCQSQEYGKDIFDLEKLSLTMNVEKFYKKSMAGSIRDLNYVEKKTVNEYDVSLYGDRNTIVGIEYDVKSYSPEDTVAKFKELTFSQLETFTTEKGDLMLMSATGKIPYDKVQNTIVQLTKAYKEPTVEKKEFSLFTSYHYTWVLDDRLIQIVSGKKLDFDQPHIILSEKEKNEIQEIESDNLEETHLYICSKAHVDQLKGKLNSGDWSDFK
;
A
#
# COMPACT_ATOMS: atom_id res chain seq x y z
N MET A 1 32.10 36.85 -39.24
CA MET A 1 32.27 35.42 -39.59
C MET A 1 32.98 34.72 -38.44
N ARG A 2 32.45 33.57 -37.97
CA ARG A 2 33.00 32.62 -36.96
C ARG A 2 32.93 33.08 -35.49
N LYS A 3 31.93 32.59 -34.73
CA LYS A 3 31.81 31.28 -34.03
C LYS A 3 32.53 31.34 -32.66
N LYS A 4 31.76 31.50 -31.57
CA LYS A 4 31.31 30.43 -30.64
C LYS A 4 32.49 29.68 -30.00
N LEU A 5 32.77 29.94 -28.71
CA LEU A 5 33.07 28.93 -27.68
C LEU A 5 33.37 29.63 -26.35
N LEU A 6 32.44 29.61 -25.39
CA LEU A 6 32.72 29.75 -23.94
C LEU A 6 31.39 29.70 -23.15
N ILE A 7 30.61 28.63 -23.33
CA ILE A 7 29.53 28.28 -22.39
C ILE A 7 29.51 26.76 -22.29
N TYR A 8 30.52 26.17 -21.65
CA TYR A 8 30.49 24.76 -21.23
C TYR A 8 31.52 24.57 -20.11
N SER A 9 31.25 25.12 -18.93
CA SER A 9 31.93 24.70 -17.71
C SER A 9 31.11 25.08 -16.47
N PHE A 10 29.83 24.69 -16.46
CA PHE A 10 29.01 24.69 -15.25
C PHE A 10 27.99 23.53 -15.27
N LEU A 11 28.37 22.43 -15.91
CA LEU A 11 27.75 21.11 -15.76
C LEU A 11 28.67 20.26 -14.86
N LEU A 12 29.06 20.85 -13.74
CA LEU A 12 29.68 20.13 -12.63
C LEU A 12 28.56 19.32 -11.97
N PHE A 13 28.31 18.13 -12.51
CA PHE A 13 28.33 16.89 -11.73
C PHE A 13 27.74 16.99 -10.32
N THR A 14 26.51 17.48 -10.17
CA THR A 14 25.65 17.07 -9.07
C THR A 14 25.03 15.73 -9.45
N ILE A 15 25.87 14.70 -9.63
CA ILE A 15 25.44 13.35 -9.24
C ILE A 15 25.41 13.40 -7.71
N ILE A 16 24.31 13.97 -7.20
CA ILE A 16 23.85 13.61 -5.88
C ILE A 16 23.70 12.10 -6.02
N SER A 17 24.62 11.37 -5.38
CA SER A 17 24.49 9.95 -5.13
C SER A 17 23.14 9.80 -4.45
N CYS A 18 22.11 9.57 -5.27
CA CYS A 18 20.79 9.24 -4.81
C CYS A 18 20.98 7.86 -4.21
N GLN A 19 21.37 7.82 -2.93
CA GLN A 19 21.35 6.58 -2.17
C GLN A 19 19.93 6.07 -2.37
N SER A 20 19.82 5.00 -3.15
CA SER A 20 18.53 4.38 -3.38
C SER A 20 18.00 3.99 -2.02
N GLN A 21 16.81 4.47 -1.71
CA GLN A 21 16.14 4.12 -0.47
C GLN A 21 16.00 2.60 -0.37
N GLU A 22 16.13 2.06 0.84
CA GLU A 22 16.07 0.62 1.12
C GLU A 22 14.97 0.37 2.16
N TYR A 23 14.19 -0.68 1.95
CA TYR A 23 13.15 -1.10 2.89
C TYR A 23 13.75 -1.42 4.27
N GLY A 24 13.10 -0.96 5.34
CA GLY A 24 13.49 -1.21 6.72
C GLY A 24 14.76 -0.49 7.20
N LYS A 25 15.46 0.26 6.34
CA LYS A 25 16.66 1.03 6.74
C LYS A 25 16.32 2.46 7.13
N ASP A 26 15.53 3.14 6.32
CA ASP A 26 15.12 4.53 6.49
C ASP A 26 13.59 4.62 6.37
N ILE A 27 12.95 5.54 7.09
CA ILE A 27 11.49 5.75 6.98
C ILE A 27 11.16 6.27 5.58
N PHE A 28 10.39 5.50 4.83
CA PHE A 28 9.95 5.83 3.47
C PHE A 28 8.90 6.94 3.47
N ASP A 29 9.17 8.03 2.74
CA ASP A 29 8.23 9.14 2.61
C ASP A 29 7.34 8.91 1.37
N LEU A 30 6.14 8.39 1.60
CA LEU A 30 5.20 8.01 0.54
C LEU A 30 4.69 9.23 -0.24
N GLU A 31 4.79 10.45 0.30
CA GLU A 31 4.48 11.67 -0.45
C GLU A 31 5.48 11.93 -1.59
N LYS A 32 6.68 11.36 -1.48
CA LYS A 32 7.76 11.46 -2.48
C LYS A 32 7.87 10.21 -3.34
N LEU A 33 6.91 9.29 -3.25
CA LEU A 33 6.92 8.05 -4.03
C LEU A 33 6.97 8.34 -5.54
N SER A 34 8.04 7.89 -6.18
CA SER A 34 8.13 7.83 -7.63
C SER A 34 7.60 6.48 -8.15
N LEU A 35 6.67 6.52 -9.09
CA LEU A 35 6.16 5.33 -9.78
C LEU A 35 7.23 4.64 -10.66
N THR A 36 8.38 5.28 -10.88
CA THR A 36 9.52 4.72 -11.60
C THR A 36 10.61 4.18 -10.67
N MET A 37 10.32 4.01 -9.38
CA MET A 37 11.30 3.49 -8.43
C MET A 37 11.72 2.06 -8.80
N ASN A 38 12.98 1.72 -8.50
CA ASN A 38 13.45 0.35 -8.66
C ASN A 38 13.07 -0.46 -7.42
N VAL A 39 11.91 -1.12 -7.48
CA VAL A 39 11.32 -1.91 -6.39
C VAL A 39 12.22 -3.08 -5.97
N GLU A 40 12.81 -3.79 -6.94
CA GLU A 40 13.73 -4.88 -6.64
C GLU A 40 14.95 -4.42 -5.83
N LYS A 41 15.50 -3.25 -6.19
CA LYS A 41 16.61 -2.64 -5.45
C LYS A 41 16.16 -2.20 -4.05
N PHE A 42 14.95 -1.65 -3.92
CA PHE A 42 14.38 -1.20 -2.64
C PHE A 42 14.28 -2.36 -1.64
N TYR A 43 13.84 -3.54 -2.06
CA TYR A 43 13.71 -4.74 -1.22
C TYR A 43 14.93 -5.68 -1.22
N LYS A 44 16.02 -5.34 -1.93
CA LYS A 44 17.14 -6.27 -2.15
C LYS A 44 17.70 -6.89 -0.88
N LYS A 45 17.81 -6.11 0.21
CA LYS A 45 18.34 -6.59 1.48
C LYS A 45 17.33 -7.43 2.25
N SER A 46 16.07 -7.01 2.32
CA SER A 46 15.01 -7.75 3.01
C SER A 46 14.69 -9.09 2.34
N MET A 47 14.87 -9.19 1.01
CA MET A 47 14.77 -10.46 0.28
C MET A 47 15.97 -11.40 0.49
N ALA A 48 17.13 -10.88 0.87
CA ALA A 48 18.31 -11.69 1.18
C ALA A 48 18.30 -12.23 2.62
N GLY A 49 17.37 -11.75 3.45
CA GLY A 49 17.17 -12.21 4.82
C GLY A 49 16.54 -13.60 4.89
N SER A 50 16.48 -14.13 6.10
CA SER A 50 15.75 -15.35 6.43
C SER A 50 14.40 -15.02 7.07
N ILE A 51 13.49 -16.00 7.16
CA ILE A 51 12.22 -15.87 7.89
C ILE A 51 12.39 -15.46 9.37
N ARG A 52 13.59 -15.61 9.93
CA ARG A 52 13.92 -15.20 11.30
C ARG A 52 14.30 -13.73 11.42
N ASP A 53 14.54 -13.07 10.29
CA ASP A 53 14.87 -11.65 10.26
C ASP A 53 13.58 -10.84 10.35
N LEU A 54 13.61 -9.79 11.18
CA LEU A 54 12.57 -8.77 11.19
C LEU A 54 12.59 -8.08 9.81
N ASN A 55 11.45 -7.98 9.15
CA ASN A 55 11.28 -7.38 7.81
C ASN A 55 11.69 -8.28 6.61
N TYR A 56 11.55 -9.60 6.73
CA TYR A 56 11.72 -10.54 5.59
C TYR A 56 10.67 -10.29 4.50
N VAL A 57 11.12 -10.22 3.24
CA VAL A 57 10.28 -9.98 2.07
C VAL A 57 10.39 -11.13 1.08
N GLU A 58 9.26 -11.65 0.64
CA GLU A 58 9.18 -12.67 -0.41
C GLU A 58 8.80 -12.03 -1.76
N LYS A 59 9.53 -12.39 -2.81
CA LYS A 59 9.22 -12.01 -4.19
C LYS A 59 8.45 -13.16 -4.86
N LYS A 60 7.21 -12.92 -5.24
CA LYS A 60 6.33 -13.92 -5.86
C LYS A 60 5.84 -13.46 -7.24
N THR A 61 5.84 -14.36 -8.22
CA THR A 61 5.09 -14.14 -9.47
C THR A 61 3.62 -14.44 -9.24
N VAL A 62 2.75 -13.49 -9.58
CA VAL A 62 1.31 -13.60 -9.41
C VAL A 62 0.67 -13.78 -10.77
N ASN A 63 -0.10 -14.85 -10.93
CA ASN A 63 -0.81 -15.20 -12.16
C ASN A 63 -2.30 -14.89 -12.03
N GLU A 64 -3.04 -14.92 -13.14
CA GLU A 64 -4.48 -14.66 -13.10
C GLU A 64 -5.22 -15.64 -12.16
N TYR A 65 -4.76 -16.89 -12.09
CA TYR A 65 -5.30 -17.88 -11.17
C TYR A 65 -5.14 -17.50 -9.68
N ASP A 66 -4.11 -16.74 -9.32
CA ASP A 66 -3.90 -16.28 -7.93
C ASP A 66 -4.93 -15.21 -7.52
N VAL A 67 -5.49 -14.48 -8.49
CA VAL A 67 -6.41 -13.35 -8.22
C VAL A 67 -7.86 -13.64 -8.62
N SER A 68 -8.09 -14.67 -9.45
CA SER A 68 -9.41 -15.08 -9.94
C SER A 68 -9.55 -16.60 -10.00
N LEU A 69 -10.68 -17.13 -9.50
CA LEU A 69 -11.01 -18.57 -9.56
C LEU A 69 -11.07 -19.12 -10.99
N TYR A 70 -11.23 -18.25 -11.99
CA TYR A 70 -11.28 -18.60 -13.42
C TYR A 70 -10.04 -18.16 -14.20
N GLY A 71 -9.01 -17.66 -13.51
CA GLY A 71 -7.81 -17.13 -14.15
C GLY A 71 -6.89 -18.22 -14.71
N ASP A 72 -6.13 -17.87 -15.75
CA ASP A 72 -5.10 -18.75 -16.30
C ASP A 72 -3.88 -18.82 -15.35
N ARG A 73 -3.34 -20.03 -15.18
CA ARG A 73 -2.12 -20.28 -14.39
C ARG A 73 -0.85 -19.84 -15.10
N ASN A 74 -0.89 -19.61 -16.42
CA ASN A 74 0.27 -19.24 -17.22
C ASN A 74 0.32 -17.74 -17.53
N THR A 75 -0.78 -17.01 -17.32
CA THR A 75 -0.86 -15.58 -17.59
C THR A 75 -0.44 -14.81 -16.35
N ILE A 76 0.71 -14.14 -16.44
CA ILE A 76 1.28 -13.34 -15.35
C ILE A 76 0.53 -12.02 -15.24
N VAL A 77 0.07 -11.69 -14.04
CA VAL A 77 -0.55 -10.41 -13.68
C VAL A 77 0.51 -9.43 -13.20
N GLY A 78 1.51 -9.92 -12.46
CA GLY A 78 2.62 -9.10 -11.98
C GLY A 78 3.55 -9.85 -11.03
N ILE A 79 4.40 -9.08 -10.36
CA ILE A 79 5.32 -9.54 -9.33
C ILE A 79 4.96 -8.85 -8.02
N GLU A 80 4.75 -9.65 -6.98
CA GLU A 80 4.44 -9.21 -5.64
C GLU A 80 5.70 -9.25 -4.77
N TYR A 81 5.89 -8.21 -3.97
CA TYR A 81 6.89 -8.14 -2.90
C TYR A 81 6.12 -8.06 -1.58
N ASP A 82 5.96 -9.23 -0.96
CA ASP A 82 5.11 -9.51 0.20
C ASP A 82 5.98 -9.52 1.47
N VAL A 83 5.59 -8.74 2.48
CA VAL A 83 6.34 -8.64 3.74
C VAL A 83 5.85 -9.71 4.70
N LYS A 84 6.60 -10.80 4.82
CA LYS A 84 6.24 -11.99 5.61
C LYS A 84 6.44 -11.85 7.11
N SER A 85 7.23 -10.88 7.56
CA SER A 85 7.56 -10.69 8.96
C SER A 85 7.78 -9.22 9.21
N TYR A 86 7.00 -8.60 10.09
CA TYR A 86 7.16 -7.22 10.53
C TYR A 86 6.67 -7.06 11.97
N SER A 87 7.04 -5.97 12.62
CA SER A 87 6.49 -5.58 13.92
C SER A 87 5.51 -4.42 13.73
N PRO A 88 4.28 -4.48 14.26
CA PRO A 88 3.34 -3.34 14.24
C PRO A 88 3.88 -2.07 14.90
N GLU A 89 4.89 -2.21 15.77
CA GLU A 89 5.56 -1.10 16.44
C GLU A 89 6.64 -0.44 15.58
N ASP A 90 7.07 -1.09 14.49
CA ASP A 90 8.07 -0.51 13.59
C ASP A 90 7.45 0.61 12.75
N THR A 91 8.30 1.53 12.29
CA THR A 91 7.90 2.53 11.29
C THR A 91 8.82 2.41 10.08
N VAL A 92 8.30 1.84 9.01
CA VAL A 92 9.01 1.69 7.74
C VAL A 92 8.62 2.76 6.73
N ALA A 93 7.45 3.39 6.92
CA ALA A 93 6.97 4.44 6.04
C ALA A 93 6.09 5.47 6.74
N LYS A 94 5.95 6.63 6.09
CA LYS A 94 5.04 7.69 6.49
C LYS A 94 4.33 8.29 5.28
N PHE A 95 3.13 8.79 5.51
CA PHE A 95 2.37 9.60 4.57
C PHE A 95 1.64 10.67 5.35
N LYS A 96 1.99 11.95 5.17
CA LYS A 96 1.55 13.02 6.08
C LYS A 96 1.92 12.67 7.53
N GLU A 97 0.93 12.64 8.43
CA GLU A 97 1.09 12.27 9.84
C GLU A 97 0.89 10.77 10.12
N LEU A 98 0.50 9.99 9.09
CA LEU A 98 0.30 8.55 9.20
C LEU A 98 1.66 7.84 9.18
N THR A 99 1.82 6.84 10.04
CA THR A 99 3.01 5.97 10.11
C THR A 99 2.60 4.54 9.86
N PHE A 100 3.40 3.82 9.08
CA PHE A 100 3.10 2.46 8.64
C PHE A 100 4.25 1.54 9.02
N SER A 101 3.91 0.35 9.50
CA SER A 101 4.83 -0.71 9.91
C SER A 101 5.19 -1.68 8.79
N GLN A 102 4.43 -1.65 7.69
CA GLN A 102 4.58 -2.56 6.57
C GLN A 102 4.44 -1.80 5.24
N LEU A 103 5.28 -2.14 4.26
CA LEU A 103 5.10 -1.74 2.87
C LEU A 103 5.20 -2.95 1.94
N GLU A 104 4.19 -3.14 1.11
CA GLU A 104 4.16 -4.16 0.09
C GLU A 104 4.03 -3.51 -1.29
N THR A 105 4.53 -4.19 -2.31
CA THR A 105 4.39 -3.67 -3.68
C THR A 105 4.02 -4.73 -4.68
N PHE A 106 3.35 -4.27 -5.72
CA PHE A 106 2.98 -5.05 -6.89
C PHE A 106 3.55 -4.35 -8.13
N THR A 107 4.31 -5.07 -8.94
CA THR A 107 4.98 -4.54 -10.13
C THR A 107 4.62 -5.30 -11.39
N THR A 108 4.86 -4.71 -12.55
CA THR A 108 4.90 -5.46 -13.81
C THR A 108 6.07 -6.45 -13.80
N GLU A 109 6.10 -7.39 -14.76
CA GLU A 109 7.27 -8.26 -14.96
C GLU A 109 8.56 -7.48 -15.26
N LYS A 110 8.43 -6.26 -15.79
CA LYS A 110 9.57 -5.37 -16.09
C LYS A 110 10.03 -4.57 -14.87
N GLY A 111 9.31 -4.68 -13.75
CA GLY A 111 9.61 -3.98 -12.50
C GLY A 111 9.00 -2.58 -12.38
N ASP A 112 8.06 -2.21 -13.26
CA ASP A 112 7.34 -0.94 -13.14
C ASP A 112 6.34 -1.03 -11.98
N LEU A 113 6.32 -0.03 -11.09
CA LEU A 113 5.41 -0.04 -9.94
C LEU A 113 3.96 0.10 -10.38
N MET A 114 3.13 -0.89 -10.04
CA MET A 114 1.69 -0.88 -10.30
C MET A 114 0.91 -0.42 -9.08
N LEU A 115 1.24 -0.96 -7.91
CA LEU A 115 0.54 -0.72 -6.65
C LEU A 115 1.52 -0.81 -5.48
N MET A 116 1.35 0.07 -4.50
CA MET A 116 2.00 -0.02 -3.19
C MET A 116 0.91 -0.01 -2.12
N SER A 117 1.00 -0.94 -1.17
CA SER A 117 0.17 -0.96 0.04
C SER A 117 1.04 -0.59 1.23
N ALA A 118 0.49 0.21 2.14
CA ALA A 118 1.08 0.50 3.43
C ALA A 118 0.07 0.20 4.53
N THR A 119 0.48 -0.61 5.51
CA THR A 119 -0.38 -1.04 6.64
C THR A 119 0.19 -0.52 7.95
N GLY A 120 -0.67 -0.06 8.85
CA GLY A 120 -0.29 0.34 10.20
C GLY A 120 -1.49 0.48 11.13
N LYS A 121 -1.25 0.29 12.42
CA LYS A 121 -2.21 0.61 13.49
C LYS A 121 -2.21 2.12 13.71
N ILE A 122 -3.28 2.79 13.29
CA ILE A 122 -3.31 4.26 13.25
C ILE A 122 -4.54 4.79 14.00
N PRO A 123 -4.35 5.70 14.98
CA PRO A 123 -5.45 6.38 15.65
C PRO A 123 -6.42 7.05 14.67
N TYR A 124 -7.73 6.88 14.92
CA TYR A 124 -8.79 7.38 14.06
C TYR A 124 -8.71 8.89 13.79
N ASP A 125 -8.33 9.69 14.79
CA ASP A 125 -8.20 11.15 14.67
C ASP A 125 -7.11 11.55 13.66
N LYS A 126 -5.97 10.85 13.64
CA LYS A 126 -4.91 11.06 12.65
C LYS A 126 -5.37 10.71 11.24
N VAL A 127 -6.14 9.63 11.09
CA VAL A 127 -6.73 9.27 9.79
C VAL A 127 -7.68 10.36 9.31
N GLN A 128 -8.60 10.84 10.16
CA GLN A 128 -9.53 11.90 9.81
C GLN A 128 -8.82 13.21 9.45
N ASN A 129 -7.80 13.60 10.22
CA ASN A 129 -7.00 14.78 9.91
C ASN A 129 -6.31 14.64 8.55
N THR A 130 -5.79 13.45 8.23
CA THR A 130 -5.17 13.18 6.92
C THR A 130 -6.19 13.25 5.79
N ILE A 131 -7.38 12.68 5.96
CA ILE A 131 -8.48 12.79 4.97
C ILE A 131 -8.80 14.26 4.70
N VAL A 132 -8.96 15.09 5.75
CA VAL A 132 -9.22 16.53 5.63
C VAL A 132 -8.09 17.25 4.87
N GLN A 133 -6.83 16.89 5.14
CA GLN A 133 -5.68 17.47 4.44
C GLN A 133 -5.66 17.09 2.95
N LEU A 134 -5.96 15.85 2.61
CA LEU A 134 -6.02 15.38 1.22
C LEU A 134 -7.17 16.03 0.45
N THR A 135 -8.35 16.13 1.07
CA THR A 135 -9.49 16.84 0.49
C THR A 135 -9.15 18.29 0.16
N LYS A 136 -8.43 18.98 1.05
CA LYS A 136 -7.96 20.36 0.81
C LYS A 136 -6.91 20.46 -0.29
N ALA A 137 -6.00 19.50 -0.37
CA ALA A 137 -4.89 19.51 -1.34
C ALA A 137 -5.35 19.14 -2.76
N TYR A 138 -6.37 18.28 -2.86
CA TYR A 138 -6.85 17.76 -4.13
C TYR A 138 -8.32 18.17 -4.36
N LYS A 139 -9.25 17.27 -4.05
CA LYS A 139 -10.70 17.43 -4.13
C LYS A 139 -11.35 16.42 -3.19
N GLU A 140 -12.66 16.50 -3.03
CA GLU A 140 -13.40 15.48 -2.27
C GLU A 140 -13.13 14.06 -2.81
N PRO A 141 -12.85 13.08 -1.93
CA PRO A 141 -12.70 11.70 -2.35
C PRO A 141 -14.04 11.11 -2.78
N THR A 142 -14.00 10.08 -3.62
CA THR A 142 -15.09 9.12 -3.66
C THR A 142 -15.06 8.30 -2.37
N VAL A 143 -16.18 8.21 -1.67
CA VAL A 143 -16.31 7.45 -0.42
C VAL A 143 -17.21 6.24 -0.66
N GLU A 144 -16.70 5.05 -0.35
CA GLU A 144 -17.47 3.81 -0.41
C GLU A 144 -17.50 3.16 0.97
N LYS A 145 -18.70 2.77 1.43
CA LYS A 145 -18.88 1.86 2.56
C LYS A 145 -18.82 0.44 2.02
N LYS A 146 -17.94 -0.41 2.56
CA LYS A 146 -17.89 -1.83 2.24
C LYS A 146 -18.27 -2.62 3.48
N GLU A 147 -19.11 -3.62 3.29
CA GLU A 147 -19.54 -4.56 4.32
C GLU A 147 -19.01 -5.94 3.92
N PHE A 148 -18.25 -6.58 4.81
CA PHE A 148 -17.72 -7.91 4.61
C PHE A 148 -17.82 -8.72 5.91
N SER A 149 -18.68 -9.73 5.89
CA SER A 149 -19.00 -10.50 7.10
C SER A 149 -19.40 -9.55 8.24
N LEU A 150 -18.76 -9.68 9.40
CA LEU A 150 -19.00 -8.85 10.58
C LEU A 150 -18.36 -7.45 10.50
N PHE A 151 -17.69 -7.09 9.41
CA PHE A 151 -16.93 -5.85 9.33
C PHE A 151 -17.55 -4.84 8.38
N THR A 152 -17.60 -3.59 8.81
CA THR A 152 -17.77 -2.42 7.94
C THR A 152 -16.44 -1.70 7.80
N SER A 153 -16.06 -1.30 6.59
CA SER A 153 -14.91 -0.42 6.31
C SER A 153 -15.32 0.77 5.42
N TYR A 154 -14.54 1.84 5.48
CA TYR A 154 -14.72 3.03 4.65
C TYR A 154 -13.51 3.23 3.75
N HIS A 155 -13.76 3.37 2.45
CA HIS A 155 -12.75 3.51 1.42
C HIS A 155 -12.82 4.94 0.85
N TYR A 156 -11.79 5.74 1.13
CA TYR A 156 -11.67 7.12 0.65
C TYR A 156 -10.70 7.15 -0.52
N THR A 157 -11.18 7.47 -1.72
CA THR A 157 -10.39 7.38 -2.96
C THR A 157 -10.22 8.74 -3.63
N TRP A 158 -8.96 9.12 -3.87
CA TRP A 158 -8.58 10.26 -4.70
C TRP A 158 -7.95 9.76 -6.00
N VAL A 159 -8.51 10.17 -7.13
CA VAL A 159 -7.93 9.93 -8.45
C VAL A 159 -7.20 11.20 -8.90
N LEU A 160 -5.87 11.09 -9.03
CA LEU A 160 -4.98 12.13 -9.50
C LEU A 160 -4.61 11.90 -10.97
N ASP A 161 -3.69 12.71 -11.49
CA ASP A 161 -3.29 12.65 -12.90
C ASP A 161 -2.51 11.38 -13.23
N ASP A 162 -1.58 10.98 -12.37
CA ASP A 162 -0.67 9.84 -12.56
C ASP A 162 -1.03 8.62 -11.71
N ARG A 163 -1.80 8.80 -10.62
CA ARG A 163 -2.07 7.76 -9.63
C ARG A 163 -3.44 7.85 -9.00
N LEU A 164 -3.84 6.78 -8.34
CA LEU A 164 -4.94 6.70 -7.40
C LEU A 164 -4.37 6.55 -5.99
N ILE A 165 -4.91 7.30 -5.04
CA ILE A 165 -4.63 7.16 -3.60
C ILE A 165 -5.92 6.69 -2.93
N GLN A 166 -5.86 5.60 -2.16
CA GLN A 166 -6.99 5.09 -1.39
C GLN A 166 -6.58 4.89 0.06
N ILE A 167 -7.35 5.44 0.99
CA ILE A 167 -7.25 5.12 2.41
C ILE A 167 -8.43 4.23 2.77
N VAL A 168 -8.15 3.07 3.34
CA VAL A 168 -9.14 2.17 3.92
C VAL A 168 -8.99 2.23 5.42
N SER A 169 -10.06 2.65 6.09
CA SER A 169 -10.07 2.82 7.53
C SER A 169 -11.43 2.53 8.13
N GLY A 170 -11.49 2.44 9.45
CA GLY A 170 -12.72 2.28 10.21
C GLY A 170 -13.32 0.90 10.07
N LYS A 171 -12.49 -0.14 10.04
CA LYS A 171 -12.91 -1.53 10.28
C LYS A 171 -13.63 -1.54 11.64
N LYS A 172 -14.95 -1.75 11.60
CA LYS A 172 -15.79 -1.84 12.80
C LYS A 172 -16.56 -3.13 12.74
N LEU A 173 -16.67 -3.80 13.90
CA LEU A 173 -17.62 -4.89 14.06
C LEU A 173 -19.04 -4.34 13.98
N ASP A 174 -19.83 -4.93 13.09
CA ASP A 174 -21.23 -4.64 12.88
C ASP A 174 -22.01 -5.95 13.03
N PHE A 175 -22.48 -6.19 14.26
CA PHE A 175 -23.26 -7.37 14.61
C PHE A 175 -24.76 -7.23 14.28
N ASP A 176 -25.19 -6.05 13.82
CA ASP A 176 -26.60 -5.74 13.58
C ASP A 176 -27.05 -6.12 12.16
N GLN A 177 -26.18 -6.76 11.37
CA GLN A 177 -26.55 -7.23 10.03
C GLN A 177 -27.56 -8.38 10.11
N PRO A 178 -28.55 -8.43 9.20
CA PRO A 178 -29.72 -9.32 9.29
C PRO A 178 -29.41 -10.83 9.21
N HIS A 179 -28.18 -11.20 8.88
CA HIS A 179 -27.74 -12.60 8.75
C HIS A 179 -26.84 -13.07 9.91
N ILE A 180 -26.58 -12.21 10.90
CA ILE A 180 -25.74 -12.51 12.05
C ILE A 180 -26.64 -12.90 13.21
N ILE A 181 -26.57 -14.17 13.62
CA ILE A 181 -27.26 -14.69 14.80
C ILE A 181 -26.19 -15.13 15.79
N LEU A 182 -25.76 -14.20 16.65
CA LEU A 182 -24.75 -14.42 17.69
C LEU A 182 -25.33 -14.04 19.04
N SER A 183 -24.99 -14.82 20.06
CA SER A 183 -25.21 -14.45 21.47
C SER A 183 -24.28 -13.33 21.90
N GLU A 184 -24.64 -12.61 22.97
CA GLU A 184 -23.78 -11.55 23.53
C GLU A 184 -22.41 -12.06 23.98
N LYS A 185 -22.33 -13.33 24.40
CA LYS A 185 -21.06 -13.96 24.74
C LYS A 185 -20.16 -14.08 23.51
N GLU A 186 -20.69 -14.58 22.40
CA GLU A 186 -19.96 -14.73 21.14
C GLU A 186 -19.53 -13.37 20.56
N LYS A 187 -20.39 -12.35 20.65
CA LYS A 187 -20.04 -10.98 20.24
C LYS A 187 -18.84 -10.44 21.03
N ASN A 188 -18.83 -10.63 22.35
CA ASN A 188 -17.73 -10.19 23.21
C ASN A 188 -16.43 -10.95 22.91
N GLU A 189 -16.49 -12.26 22.70
CA GLU A 189 -15.33 -13.07 22.31
C GLU A 189 -14.75 -12.61 20.96
N ILE A 190 -15.59 -12.35 19.96
CA ILE A 190 -15.16 -11.83 18.66
C ILE A 190 -14.57 -10.42 18.80
N GLN A 191 -15.19 -9.55 19.60
CA GLN A 191 -14.69 -8.20 19.86
C GLN A 191 -13.28 -8.22 20.47
N GLU A 192 -13.01 -9.15 21.39
CA GLU A 192 -11.69 -9.31 22.00
C GLU A 192 -10.66 -9.81 20.98
N ILE A 193 -10.99 -10.85 20.22
CA ILE A 193 -10.12 -11.46 19.19
C ILE A 193 -9.77 -10.46 18.08
N GLU A 194 -10.77 -9.69 17.61
CA GLU A 194 -10.62 -8.83 16.44
C GLU A 194 -10.16 -7.40 16.79
N SER A 195 -10.06 -7.06 18.08
CA SER A 195 -9.73 -5.70 18.54
C SER A 195 -8.50 -5.11 17.87
N ASP A 196 -7.46 -5.92 17.68
CA ASP A 196 -6.23 -5.53 17.00
C ASP A 196 -6.43 -5.19 15.51
N ASN A 197 -7.31 -5.91 14.81
CA ASN A 197 -7.60 -5.72 13.38
C ASN A 197 -8.48 -4.49 13.12
N LEU A 198 -9.26 -4.07 14.13
CA LEU A 198 -10.14 -2.89 14.02
C LEU A 198 -9.37 -1.57 13.98
N GLU A 199 -8.12 -1.57 14.40
CA GLU A 199 -7.25 -0.38 14.43
C GLU A 199 -6.36 -0.24 13.19
N GLU A 200 -6.39 -1.21 12.28
CA GLU A 200 -5.57 -1.18 11.07
C GLU A 200 -6.13 -0.20 10.04
N THR A 201 -5.23 0.58 9.46
CA THR A 201 -5.51 1.44 8.32
C THR A 201 -4.57 1.07 7.19
N HIS A 202 -5.14 0.92 6.00
CA HIS A 202 -4.38 0.64 4.78
C HIS A 202 -4.36 1.90 3.91
N LEU A 203 -3.19 2.19 3.35
CA LEU A 203 -2.99 3.20 2.32
C LEU A 203 -2.52 2.51 1.04
N TYR A 204 -3.29 2.68 -0.04
CA TYR A 204 -2.93 2.22 -1.37
C TYR A 204 -2.52 3.40 -2.24
N ILE A 205 -1.41 3.24 -2.96
CA ILE A 205 -1.01 4.13 -4.03
C ILE A 205 -0.84 3.32 -5.31
N CYS A 206 -1.75 3.49 -6.26
CA CYS A 206 -1.79 2.73 -7.50
C CYS A 206 -1.45 3.63 -8.69
N SER A 207 -0.57 3.17 -9.58
CA SER A 207 -0.36 3.81 -10.88
C SER A 207 -1.66 3.81 -11.67
N LYS A 208 -2.07 4.98 -12.17
CA LYS A 208 -3.34 5.14 -12.86
C LYS A 208 -3.50 4.22 -14.07
N ALA A 209 -2.38 3.92 -14.75
CA ALA A 209 -2.35 3.01 -15.89
C ALA A 209 -2.74 1.56 -15.53
N HIS A 210 -2.69 1.19 -14.25
CA HIS A 210 -2.92 -0.18 -13.77
C HIS A 210 -4.15 -0.30 -12.87
N VAL A 211 -4.88 0.78 -12.60
CA VAL A 211 -6.06 0.77 -11.71
C VAL A 211 -7.11 -0.22 -12.22
N ASP A 212 -7.47 -0.17 -13.50
CA ASP A 212 -8.49 -1.06 -14.08
C ASP A 212 -8.04 -2.53 -14.07
N GLN A 213 -6.74 -2.80 -14.05
CA GLN A 213 -6.18 -4.14 -13.96
C GLN A 213 -6.26 -4.71 -12.54
N LEU A 214 -6.14 -3.88 -11.51
CA LEU A 214 -5.94 -4.33 -10.12
C LEU A 214 -7.15 -4.09 -9.22
N LYS A 215 -7.82 -2.93 -9.34
CA LYS A 215 -8.86 -2.51 -8.39
C LYS A 215 -10.06 -3.47 -8.43
N GLY A 216 -10.42 -4.01 -7.27
CA GLY A 216 -11.52 -4.97 -7.13
C GLY A 216 -11.21 -6.40 -7.62
N LYS A 217 -9.98 -6.64 -8.09
CA LYS A 217 -9.57 -7.93 -8.67
C LYS A 217 -8.61 -8.72 -7.78
N LEU A 218 -7.92 -8.05 -6.87
CA LEU A 218 -7.04 -8.69 -5.89
C LEU A 218 -7.88 -9.19 -4.70
N ASN A 219 -7.91 -10.50 -4.47
CA ASN A 219 -8.84 -11.13 -3.53
C ASN A 219 -8.19 -11.76 -2.29
N SER A 220 -6.89 -11.56 -2.10
CA SER A 220 -6.11 -12.21 -1.03
C SER A 220 -5.16 -11.23 -0.34
N GLY A 221 -4.84 -11.53 0.93
CA GLY A 221 -3.89 -10.76 1.73
C GLY A 221 -4.29 -9.29 1.90
N ASP A 222 -3.27 -8.45 2.07
CA ASP A 222 -3.42 -7.00 2.27
C ASP A 222 -3.87 -6.28 1.00
N TRP A 223 -4.05 -6.98 -0.12
CA TRP A 223 -4.59 -6.44 -1.35
C TRP A 223 -6.13 -6.49 -1.41
N SER A 224 -6.75 -7.30 -0.56
CA SER A 224 -8.19 -7.58 -0.61
C SER A 224 -9.09 -6.37 -0.33
N ASP A 225 -8.55 -5.33 0.30
CA ASP A 225 -9.22 -4.07 0.56
C ASP A 225 -9.02 -3.04 -0.57
N PHE A 226 -8.21 -3.33 -1.60
CA PHE A 226 -8.06 -2.50 -2.79
C PHE A 226 -9.24 -2.69 -3.78
N LYS A 227 -10.42 -2.19 -3.38
CA LYS A 227 -11.69 -2.36 -4.10
C LYS A 227 -12.35 -1.04 -4.50
#